data_AF-A0AB37L752-F1
#
_entry.id   AF-A0AB37L752-F1
#
_cell.length_a   1.000
_cell.length_b   1.000
_cell.length_c   1.000
_cell.angle_alpha   90.00
_cell.angle_beta   90.00
_cell.angle_gamma   90.00
#
_symmetry.space_group_name_H-M   'P 1'
#
loop_
_entity.id
_entity.type
_entity.pdbx_description
1 polymer ?
#
loop_
_entity_poly.entity_id
_entity_poly.type
_entity_poly.pdbx_seq_one_letter_code
_entity_poly.pdbx_strand_id
1 'polypeptide(L)'
;MTYDAQLMKKIGIDIFSGAGGLSLGGAMAGIKVRYAIEVNPHAAKSFELNHKGAKVICGDIRDVKATDFLNKDEEVFIIMGGPPCQGFSMSNTMSRNMDNPNNLLFKEFVRLVSEIKPRWFVLENVWGMTKMNNGETIEMIKHCFEEIEPGYKVKWKVLWADEYGVPQRRMRMFMVGNNQGIDFEFPKPFDYKVSVEEAIGDLPVLHNGDMIDSLPYTKSIKESSPYAQQMRKGSIESKQNFVSKSNDLVMQRYKYIGQGENWRAIPESLMRNYSDKTRCHSGIYKRLKANCPSVVISNYRKSMLIHPYQDRGLSVREAARLQSFPDTFIFQGPHMSIQQQIGNAVPPLLSKAVMAQILEYDSSYNKE
;
A
#
# COMPACT_ATOMS: atom_id res chain seq x y z
N MET A 1 36.81 3.04 -16.99
CA MET A 1 35.43 2.93 -16.46
C MET A 1 35.42 3.67 -15.14
N THR A 2 34.68 4.77 -15.04
CA THR A 2 34.63 5.61 -13.84
C THR A 2 33.92 4.87 -12.71
N TYR A 3 34.20 5.25 -11.46
CA TYR A 3 33.59 4.74 -10.23
C TYR A 3 32.03 4.74 -10.29
N ASP A 4 31.43 5.58 -11.14
CA ASP A 4 30.00 5.61 -11.46
C ASP A 4 29.44 4.39 -12.19
N ALA A 5 30.28 3.60 -12.88
CA ALA A 5 29.86 2.36 -13.55
C ALA A 5 29.67 1.19 -12.57
N GLN A 6 30.17 1.32 -11.33
CA GLN A 6 30.11 0.30 -10.27
C GLN A 6 28.91 0.44 -9.33
N LEU A 7 28.13 1.53 -9.44
CA LEU A 7 26.73 1.53 -8.98
C LEU A 7 25.91 0.68 -9.96
N MET A 8 26.08 -0.65 -9.88
CA MET A 8 25.19 -1.61 -10.53
C MET A 8 23.77 -1.17 -10.26
N LYS A 9 23.02 -0.86 -11.33
CA LYS A 9 21.62 -0.42 -11.20
C LYS A 9 20.89 -1.54 -10.46
N LYS A 10 20.49 -1.29 -9.21
CA LYS A 10 19.70 -2.23 -8.41
C LYS A 10 18.30 -2.33 -9.01
N ILE A 11 18.16 -3.20 -10.01
CA ILE A 11 16.96 -3.35 -10.83
C ILE A 11 15.88 -4.08 -10.03
N GLY A 12 14.71 -3.45 -9.93
CA GLY A 12 13.53 -4.01 -9.28
C GLY A 12 12.43 -4.39 -10.26
N ILE A 13 11.74 -5.48 -9.96
CA ILE A 13 10.52 -5.93 -10.64
C ILE A 13 9.39 -5.95 -9.60
N ASP A 14 8.24 -5.35 -9.92
CA ASP A 14 7.05 -5.39 -9.06
C ASP A 14 5.93 -6.20 -9.70
N ILE A 15 5.60 -7.35 -9.11
CA ILE A 15 4.54 -8.22 -9.58
C ILE A 15 3.31 -8.07 -8.70
N PHE A 16 2.11 -8.08 -9.30
CA PHE A 16 0.88 -7.65 -8.62
C PHE A 16 0.99 -6.19 -8.13
N SER A 17 1.56 -5.32 -8.97
CA SER A 17 2.06 -4.02 -8.52
C SER A 17 0.98 -3.06 -8.03
N GLY A 18 -0.28 -3.28 -8.42
CA GLY A 18 -1.35 -2.31 -8.24
C GLY A 18 -0.95 -0.98 -8.85
N ALA A 19 -1.29 0.11 -8.17
CA ALA A 19 -0.83 1.45 -8.57
C ALA A 19 0.68 1.65 -8.33
N GLY A 20 1.36 0.75 -7.62
CA GLY A 20 2.81 0.84 -7.37
C GLY A 20 3.19 1.47 -6.03
N GLY A 21 2.38 1.29 -4.97
CA GLY A 21 2.75 1.78 -3.63
C GLY A 21 4.02 1.11 -3.07
N LEU A 22 4.17 -0.19 -3.31
CA LEU A 22 5.37 -0.97 -2.95
C LEU A 22 6.58 -0.53 -3.81
N SER A 23 6.41 -0.45 -5.13
CA SER A 23 7.43 0.10 -6.04
C SER A 23 7.89 1.51 -5.67
N LEU A 24 6.97 2.39 -5.30
CA LEU A 24 7.30 3.77 -4.98
C LEU A 24 8.21 3.84 -3.74
N GLY A 25 7.95 3.01 -2.73
CA GLY A 25 8.82 2.89 -1.57
C GLY A 25 10.21 2.37 -1.94
N GLY A 26 10.29 1.36 -2.81
CA GLY A 26 11.56 0.88 -3.37
C GLY A 26 12.32 1.96 -4.12
N ALA A 27 11.65 2.72 -4.98
CA ALA A 27 12.23 3.83 -5.72
C ALA A 27 12.73 4.94 -4.79
N MET A 28 11.97 5.28 -3.74
CA MET A 28 12.38 6.23 -2.70
C MET A 28 13.61 5.76 -1.90
N ALA A 29 13.86 4.45 -1.82
CA ALA A 29 15.05 3.88 -1.18
C ALA A 29 16.26 3.83 -2.12
N GLY A 30 16.07 3.97 -3.44
CA GLY A 30 17.14 3.93 -4.45
C GLY A 30 17.09 2.75 -5.40
N ILE A 31 16.04 1.92 -5.36
CA ILE A 31 15.85 0.79 -6.27
C ILE A 31 15.30 1.31 -7.60
N LYS A 32 15.91 0.90 -8.72
CA LYS A 32 15.41 1.26 -10.05
C LYS A 32 14.35 0.25 -10.48
N VAL A 33 13.09 0.56 -10.24
CA VAL A 33 11.98 -0.26 -10.73
C VAL A 33 11.90 -0.18 -12.25
N ARG A 34 12.06 -1.33 -12.92
CA ARG A 34 12.14 -1.42 -14.39
C ARG A 34 10.95 -2.12 -15.01
N TYR A 35 10.40 -3.10 -14.33
CA TYR A 35 9.29 -3.89 -14.84
C TYR A 35 8.20 -3.99 -13.78
N ALA A 36 6.96 -3.97 -14.23
CA ALA A 36 5.82 -4.24 -13.38
C ALA A 36 4.82 -5.14 -14.08
N ILE A 37 4.14 -6.02 -13.33
CA ILE A 37 3.04 -6.87 -13.83
C ILE A 37 1.78 -6.53 -13.05
N GLU A 38 0.74 -6.09 -13.77
CA GLU A 38 -0.53 -5.70 -13.18
C GLU A 38 -1.70 -6.08 -14.08
N VAL A 39 -2.66 -6.82 -13.54
CA VAL A 39 -3.82 -7.30 -14.31
C VAL A 39 -4.88 -6.20 -14.51
N ASN A 40 -5.00 -5.26 -13.57
CA ASN A 40 -5.98 -4.18 -13.64
C ASN A 40 -5.48 -3.02 -14.52
N PRO A 41 -6.14 -2.71 -15.64
CA PRO A 41 -5.66 -1.70 -16.58
C PRO A 41 -5.64 -0.28 -16.03
N HIS A 42 -6.48 0.04 -15.02
CA HIS A 42 -6.44 1.37 -14.38
C HIS A 42 -5.26 1.50 -13.43
N ALA A 43 -4.98 0.45 -12.65
CA ALA A 43 -3.82 0.40 -11.77
C ALA A 43 -2.51 0.41 -12.57
N ALA A 44 -2.44 -0.35 -13.66
CA ALA A 44 -1.31 -0.34 -14.60
C ALA A 44 -1.04 1.06 -15.17
N LYS A 45 -2.08 1.80 -15.58
CA LYS A 45 -1.96 3.19 -16.04
C LYS A 45 -1.47 4.14 -14.94
N SER A 46 -1.95 3.97 -13.71
CA SER A 46 -1.42 4.73 -12.57
C SER A 46 0.06 4.41 -12.35
N PHE A 47 0.45 3.14 -12.42
CA PHE A 47 1.82 2.73 -12.25
C PHE A 47 2.73 3.40 -13.30
N GLU A 48 2.40 3.26 -14.58
CA GLU A 48 3.16 3.78 -15.71
C GLU A 48 3.35 5.31 -15.64
N LEU A 49 2.30 6.04 -15.25
CA LEU A 49 2.34 7.49 -15.12
C LEU A 49 3.34 7.95 -14.03
N ASN A 50 3.42 7.23 -12.92
CA ASN A 50 4.21 7.63 -11.75
C ASN A 50 5.63 7.03 -11.73
N HIS A 51 5.85 5.88 -12.36
CA HIS A 51 7.14 5.19 -12.40
C HIS A 51 7.80 5.35 -13.77
N LYS A 52 8.22 6.59 -14.07
CA LYS A 52 8.80 6.93 -15.38
C LYS A 52 10.01 6.02 -15.71
N GLY A 53 9.94 5.38 -16.87
CA GLY A 53 10.98 4.49 -17.37
C GLY A 53 10.82 3.02 -16.95
N ALA A 54 9.78 2.67 -16.21
CA ALA A 54 9.36 1.29 -16.01
C ALA A 54 8.45 0.83 -17.15
N LYS A 55 8.63 -0.41 -17.62
CA LYS A 55 7.75 -1.09 -18.56
C LYS A 55 6.67 -1.84 -17.79
N VAL A 56 5.41 -1.50 -18.01
CA VAL A 56 4.27 -2.18 -17.36
C VAL A 56 3.70 -3.23 -18.30
N ILE A 57 3.64 -4.47 -17.83
CA ILE A 57 3.00 -5.60 -18.49
C ILE A 57 1.59 -5.70 -17.92
N CYS A 58 0.64 -5.12 -18.66
CA CYS A 58 -0.77 -5.14 -18.26
C CYS A 58 -1.39 -6.50 -18.64
N GLY A 59 -1.41 -7.45 -17.72
CA GLY A 59 -1.87 -8.82 -18.00
C GLY A 59 -1.88 -9.72 -16.77
N ASP A 60 -2.36 -10.94 -16.97
CA ASP A 60 -2.32 -11.97 -15.93
C ASP A 60 -0.91 -12.53 -15.81
N ILE A 61 -0.38 -12.60 -14.59
CA ILE A 61 0.97 -13.10 -14.32
C ILE A 61 1.17 -14.55 -14.78
N ARG A 62 0.11 -15.35 -14.85
CA ARG A 62 0.14 -16.75 -15.29
C ARG A 62 0.55 -16.88 -16.76
N ASP A 63 0.29 -15.85 -17.54
CA ASP A 63 0.61 -15.79 -18.97
C ASP A 63 1.96 -15.10 -19.24
N VAL A 64 2.68 -14.67 -18.19
CA VAL A 64 3.96 -13.95 -18.29
C VAL A 64 5.12 -14.83 -17.85
N LYS A 65 6.11 -14.97 -18.72
CA LYS A 65 7.40 -15.62 -18.45
C LYS A 65 8.49 -14.58 -18.29
N ALA A 66 9.52 -14.89 -17.51
CA ALA A 66 10.67 -14.00 -17.34
C ALA A 66 11.30 -13.57 -18.68
N THR A 67 11.39 -14.50 -19.63
CA THR A 67 11.96 -14.30 -20.97
C THR A 67 11.19 -13.29 -21.84
N ASP A 68 9.94 -12.98 -21.50
CA ASP A 68 9.09 -12.10 -22.31
C ASP A 68 9.48 -10.62 -22.17
N PHE A 69 10.19 -10.29 -21.09
CA PHE A 69 10.51 -8.90 -20.76
C PHE A 69 11.90 -8.67 -20.18
N LEU A 70 12.54 -9.69 -19.62
CA LEU A 70 13.88 -9.59 -19.06
C LEU A 70 14.93 -9.99 -20.11
N ASN A 71 15.94 -9.14 -20.30
CA ASN A 71 17.09 -9.50 -21.14
C ASN A 71 18.00 -10.48 -20.39
N LYS A 72 18.63 -11.42 -21.10
CA LYS A 72 19.47 -12.47 -20.48
C LYS A 72 20.63 -11.93 -19.64
N ASP A 73 21.17 -10.77 -20.00
CA ASP A 73 22.30 -10.15 -19.31
C ASP A 73 21.88 -9.19 -18.18
N GLU A 74 20.57 -9.05 -17.92
CA GLU A 74 20.04 -8.13 -16.91
C GLU A 74 19.92 -8.82 -15.55
N GLU A 75 20.87 -8.58 -14.65
CA GLU A 75 20.80 -9.05 -13.25
C GLU A 75 19.68 -8.32 -12.50
N VAL A 76 18.77 -9.10 -11.90
CA VAL A 76 17.66 -8.57 -11.11
C VAL A 76 18.07 -8.51 -9.64
N PHE A 77 18.09 -7.30 -9.10
CA PHE A 77 18.38 -7.09 -7.68
C PHE A 77 17.23 -7.57 -6.80
N ILE A 78 15.99 -7.25 -7.16
CA ILE A 78 14.84 -7.56 -6.33
C ILE A 78 13.57 -7.86 -7.13
N ILE A 79 12.83 -8.89 -6.72
CA ILE A 79 11.42 -9.06 -7.09
C ILE A 79 10.56 -8.73 -5.87
N MET A 80 9.60 -7.83 -6.03
CA MET A 80 8.67 -7.46 -4.97
C MET A 80 7.23 -7.63 -5.45
N GLY A 81 6.29 -7.80 -4.52
CA GLY A 81 4.88 -7.91 -4.89
C GLY A 81 3.95 -8.32 -3.76
N GLY A 82 2.66 -8.07 -3.95
CA GLY A 82 1.60 -8.40 -3.00
C GLY A 82 0.54 -9.31 -3.63
N PRO A 83 0.76 -10.64 -3.74
CA PRO A 83 -0.21 -11.53 -4.36
C PRO A 83 -1.55 -11.49 -3.61
N PRO A 84 -2.68 -11.39 -4.32
CA PRO A 84 -3.98 -11.22 -3.68
C PRO A 84 -4.39 -12.46 -2.90
N CYS A 85 -4.81 -12.26 -1.65
CA CYS A 85 -5.17 -13.31 -0.69
C CYS A 85 -6.71 -13.41 -0.55
N GLN A 86 -7.43 -13.60 -1.67
CA GLN A 86 -8.90 -13.44 -1.72
C GLN A 86 -9.69 -14.57 -1.02
N GLY A 87 -9.17 -15.79 -0.94
CA GLY A 87 -9.83 -16.89 -0.21
C GLY A 87 -9.66 -16.83 1.30
N PHE A 88 -8.97 -15.81 1.81
CA PHE A 88 -8.27 -15.90 3.09
C PHE A 88 -8.42 -14.67 3.98
N SER A 89 -9.14 -13.63 3.52
CA SER A 89 -9.45 -12.47 4.36
C SER A 89 -10.47 -12.83 5.47
N MET A 90 -10.25 -12.32 6.69
CA MET A 90 -11.21 -12.50 7.81
C MET A 90 -12.60 -11.90 7.52
N SER A 91 -12.73 -11.06 6.50
CA SER A 91 -13.97 -10.32 6.16
C SER A 91 -14.86 -11.03 5.14
N ASN A 92 -14.32 -11.99 4.38
CA ASN A 92 -15.08 -12.81 3.42
C ASN A 92 -15.17 -14.26 3.92
N THR A 93 -16.09 -14.52 4.84
CA THR A 93 -16.41 -15.88 5.30
C THR A 93 -16.96 -16.79 4.20
N MET A 94 -17.45 -16.21 3.08
CA MET A 94 -18.07 -16.95 1.97
C MET A 94 -17.08 -17.50 0.93
N SER A 95 -15.79 -17.12 0.97
CA SER A 95 -14.77 -17.57 0.00
C SER A 95 -13.63 -18.38 0.63
N ARG A 96 -13.85 -18.96 1.82
CA ARG A 96 -12.91 -19.86 2.53
C ARG A 96 -12.76 -21.23 1.87
N ASN A 97 -12.72 -21.31 0.54
CA ASN A 97 -12.36 -22.54 -0.15
C ASN A 97 -10.89 -22.47 -0.57
N MET A 98 -10.10 -23.47 -0.15
CA MET A 98 -8.72 -23.64 -0.62
C MET A 98 -8.66 -23.88 -2.13
N ASP A 99 -9.77 -24.30 -2.75
CA ASP A 99 -9.91 -24.52 -4.20
C ASP A 99 -10.02 -23.23 -5.02
N ASN A 100 -10.02 -22.04 -4.40
CA ASN A 100 -10.02 -20.80 -5.16
C ASN A 100 -8.68 -20.66 -5.93
N PRO A 101 -8.68 -20.65 -7.27
CA PRO A 101 -7.45 -20.56 -8.06
C PRO A 101 -6.65 -19.29 -7.76
N ASN A 102 -7.27 -18.21 -7.27
CA ASN A 102 -6.57 -16.99 -6.87
C ASN A 102 -5.68 -17.19 -5.63
N ASN A 103 -5.95 -18.21 -4.81
CA ASN A 103 -5.10 -18.58 -3.69
C ASN A 103 -3.78 -19.22 -4.13
N LEU A 104 -3.64 -19.60 -5.40
CA LEU A 104 -2.43 -20.16 -5.98
C LEU A 104 -1.52 -19.09 -6.60
N LEU A 105 -1.92 -17.81 -6.61
CA LEU A 105 -1.12 -16.74 -7.23
C LEU A 105 0.21 -16.49 -6.50
N PHE A 106 0.36 -16.90 -5.24
CA PHE A 106 1.68 -16.91 -4.60
C PHE A 106 2.64 -17.91 -5.29
N LYS A 107 2.13 -19.00 -5.90
CA LYS A 107 2.97 -19.93 -6.66
C LYS A 107 3.54 -19.28 -7.91
N GLU A 108 2.81 -18.36 -8.53
CA GLU A 108 3.33 -17.56 -9.65
C GLU A 108 4.43 -16.59 -9.21
N PHE A 109 4.32 -16.06 -7.98
CA PHE A 109 5.42 -15.32 -7.36
C PHE A 109 6.66 -16.22 -7.21
N VAL A 110 6.50 -17.39 -6.57
CA VAL A 110 7.59 -18.36 -6.39
C VAL A 110 8.18 -18.78 -7.74
N ARG A 111 7.35 -19.01 -8.76
CA ARG A 111 7.77 -19.35 -10.13
C ARG A 111 8.68 -18.27 -10.70
N LEU A 112 8.27 -17.00 -10.68
CA LEU A 112 9.11 -15.92 -11.22
C LEU A 112 10.39 -15.71 -10.42
N VAL A 113 10.37 -15.90 -9.09
CA VAL A 113 11.61 -15.90 -8.29
C VAL A 113 12.52 -17.06 -8.70
N SER A 114 11.98 -18.25 -8.94
CA SER A 114 12.74 -19.42 -9.40
C SER A 114 13.31 -19.25 -10.82
N GLU A 115 12.55 -18.64 -11.74
CA GLU A 115 12.99 -18.36 -13.12
C GLU A 115 14.07 -17.28 -13.18
N ILE A 116 13.90 -16.19 -12.44
CA ILE A 116 14.76 -15.00 -12.51
C ILE A 116 15.94 -15.08 -11.55
N LYS A 117 15.78 -15.80 -10.44
CA LYS A 117 16.75 -15.92 -9.34
C LYS A 117 17.29 -14.56 -8.89
N PRO A 118 16.40 -13.63 -8.47
CA PRO A 118 16.83 -12.32 -8.03
C PRO A 118 17.69 -12.44 -6.76
N ARG A 119 18.55 -11.45 -6.52
CA ARG A 119 19.34 -11.42 -5.28
C ARG A 119 18.46 -11.36 -4.04
N TRP A 120 17.39 -10.59 -4.11
CA TRP A 120 16.39 -10.42 -3.06
C TRP A 120 14.98 -10.66 -3.58
N PHE A 121 14.07 -11.03 -2.70
CA PHE A 121 12.65 -10.88 -2.94
C PHE A 121 11.92 -10.33 -1.73
N VAL A 122 10.80 -9.64 -1.97
CA VAL A 122 9.89 -9.11 -0.95
C VAL A 122 8.45 -9.46 -1.30
N LEU A 123 7.87 -10.36 -0.52
CA LEU A 123 6.44 -10.66 -0.58
C LEU A 123 5.72 -9.89 0.52
N GLU A 124 4.76 -9.04 0.14
CA GLU A 124 3.87 -8.36 1.07
C GLU A 124 2.51 -9.05 1.14
N ASN A 125 1.90 -9.09 2.32
CA ASN A 125 0.50 -9.49 2.45
C ASN A 125 -0.18 -8.94 3.71
N VAL A 126 -1.49 -9.18 3.83
CA VAL A 126 -2.26 -8.86 5.03
C VAL A 126 -1.77 -9.65 6.24
N TRP A 127 -1.79 -9.02 7.42
CA TRP A 127 -1.37 -9.67 8.67
C TRP A 127 -2.17 -10.94 8.98
N GLY A 128 -3.45 -10.99 8.58
CA GLY A 128 -4.31 -12.15 8.79
C GLY A 128 -3.76 -13.45 8.18
N MET A 129 -2.87 -13.34 7.18
CA MET A 129 -2.22 -14.49 6.56
C MET A 129 -1.37 -15.29 7.56
N THR A 130 -0.80 -14.63 8.57
CA THR A 130 0.02 -15.30 9.60
C THR A 130 -0.81 -16.10 10.61
N LYS A 131 -2.14 -15.99 10.58
CA LYS A 131 -3.06 -16.70 11.48
C LYS A 131 -3.82 -17.83 10.78
N MET A 132 -3.66 -17.96 9.47
CA MET A 132 -4.35 -18.98 8.69
C MET A 132 -3.81 -20.38 8.98
N ASN A 133 -4.69 -21.37 9.03
CA ASN A 133 -4.34 -22.76 9.34
C ASN A 133 -3.40 -22.84 10.56
N ASN A 134 -3.71 -22.07 11.61
CA ASN A 134 -2.90 -21.95 12.82
C ASN A 134 -1.42 -21.55 12.58
N GLY A 135 -1.12 -20.86 11.48
CA GLY A 135 0.22 -20.43 11.09
C GLY A 135 0.90 -21.31 10.03
N GLU A 136 0.31 -22.45 9.66
CA GLU A 136 0.92 -23.38 8.70
C GLU A 136 1.09 -22.77 7.30
N THR A 137 0.18 -21.88 6.87
CA THR A 137 0.24 -21.29 5.53
C THR A 137 1.48 -20.43 5.33
N ILE A 138 1.87 -19.62 6.31
CA ILE A 138 3.03 -18.73 6.16
C ILE A 138 4.33 -19.54 6.13
N GLU A 139 4.43 -20.60 6.93
CA GLU A 139 5.58 -21.50 6.95
C GLU A 139 5.67 -22.34 5.67
N MET A 140 4.54 -22.82 5.14
CA MET A 140 4.50 -23.46 3.83
C MET A 140 5.02 -22.53 2.72
N ILE A 141 4.56 -21.27 2.67
CA ILE A 141 5.04 -20.29 1.68
C ILE A 141 6.54 -20.04 1.84
N LYS A 142 7.02 -19.89 3.09
CA LYS A 142 8.44 -19.74 3.40
C LYS A 142 9.25 -20.92 2.85
N HIS A 143 8.81 -22.16 3.11
CA HIS A 143 9.47 -23.36 2.60
C HIS A 143 9.51 -23.40 1.06
N CYS A 144 8.43 -22.99 0.37
CA CYS A 144 8.45 -22.94 -1.10
C CYS A 144 9.56 -22.05 -1.67
N PHE A 145 9.96 -20.98 -0.96
CA PHE A 145 11.08 -20.13 -1.37
C PHE A 145 12.44 -20.73 -0.99
N GLU A 146 12.55 -21.37 0.19
CA GLU A 146 13.79 -22.01 0.64
C GLU A 146 14.14 -23.25 -0.19
N GLU A 147 13.16 -23.92 -0.78
CA GLU A 147 13.33 -25.08 -1.66
C GLU A 147 13.73 -24.70 -3.10
N ILE A 148 13.73 -23.41 -3.47
CA ILE A 148 14.10 -22.97 -4.84
C ILE A 148 15.52 -23.41 -5.18
N GLU A 149 16.48 -23.15 -4.29
CA GLU A 149 17.85 -23.65 -4.36
C GLU A 149 18.53 -23.60 -2.99
N PRO A 150 19.56 -24.44 -2.74
CA PRO A 150 20.31 -24.41 -1.49
C PRO A 150 20.91 -23.02 -1.23
N GLY A 151 20.71 -22.49 -0.02
CA GLY A 151 21.28 -21.20 0.40
C GLY A 151 20.30 -20.03 0.42
N TYR A 152 19.07 -20.22 -0.07
CA TYR A 152 18.00 -19.24 0.15
C TYR A 152 17.71 -19.10 1.65
N LYS A 153 17.81 -17.86 2.16
CA LYS A 153 17.34 -17.52 3.51
C LYS A 153 16.13 -16.63 3.45
N VAL A 154 15.12 -16.96 4.23
CA VAL A 154 13.84 -16.25 4.24
C VAL A 154 13.45 -15.92 5.68
N LYS A 155 13.11 -14.65 5.92
CA LYS A 155 12.49 -14.20 7.18
C LYS A 155 11.20 -13.45 6.90
N TRP A 156 10.26 -13.53 7.84
CA TRP A 156 9.03 -12.75 7.77
C TRP A 156 8.73 -12.05 9.10
N LYS A 157 8.05 -10.90 9.02
CA LYS A 157 7.60 -10.15 10.20
C LYS A 157 6.34 -9.35 9.88
N VAL A 158 5.50 -9.17 10.89
CA VAL A 158 4.38 -8.22 10.82
C VAL A 158 4.86 -6.85 11.29
N LEU A 159 4.67 -5.83 10.45
CA LEU A 159 5.05 -4.45 10.70
C LEU A 159 3.82 -3.56 10.80
N TRP A 160 3.86 -2.60 11.73
CA TRP A 160 2.85 -1.55 11.85
C TRP A 160 3.27 -0.33 11.04
N ALA A 161 2.45 0.10 10.07
CA ALA A 161 2.77 1.25 9.23
C ALA A 161 3.01 2.54 10.05
N ASP A 162 2.30 2.74 11.16
CA ASP A 162 2.46 3.90 12.04
C ASP A 162 3.79 3.93 12.81
N GLU A 163 4.55 2.84 12.81
CA GLU A 163 5.92 2.80 13.35
C GLU A 163 6.97 3.27 12.33
N TYR A 164 6.59 3.53 11.07
CA TYR A 164 7.50 3.94 9.99
C TYR A 164 7.05 5.25 9.32
N GLY A 165 6.46 6.15 10.12
CA GLY A 165 6.06 7.49 9.67
C GLY A 165 4.80 7.55 8.79
N VAL A 166 4.06 6.44 8.64
CA VAL A 166 2.77 6.45 7.94
C VAL A 166 1.68 6.89 8.93
N PRO A 167 0.81 7.86 8.60
CA PRO A 167 -0.24 8.35 9.50
C PRO A 167 -1.45 7.41 9.59
N GLN A 168 -1.22 6.10 9.70
CA GLN A 168 -2.24 5.05 9.65
C GLN A 168 -1.82 3.81 10.44
N ARG A 169 -2.69 3.33 11.32
CA ARG A 169 -2.52 2.06 12.05
C ARG A 169 -2.89 0.88 11.15
N ARG A 170 -1.94 0.42 10.33
CA ARG A 170 -2.11 -0.70 9.39
C ARG A 170 -1.01 -1.72 9.58
N MET A 171 -1.37 -2.95 9.96
CA MET A 171 -0.43 -4.07 9.99
C MET A 171 -0.30 -4.71 8.61
N ARG A 172 0.94 -5.04 8.24
CA ARG A 172 1.29 -5.83 7.06
C ARG A 172 2.38 -6.84 7.36
N MET A 173 2.23 -8.03 6.80
CA MET A 173 3.26 -9.05 6.83
C MET A 173 4.19 -8.81 5.65
N PHE A 174 5.48 -8.77 5.92
CA PHE A 174 6.53 -8.79 4.91
C PHE A 174 7.33 -10.07 5.07
N MET A 175 7.57 -10.75 3.96
CA MET A 175 8.51 -11.85 3.84
C MET A 175 9.65 -11.40 2.93
N VAL A 176 10.86 -11.41 3.45
CA VAL A 176 12.07 -11.03 2.74
C VAL A 176 12.94 -12.26 2.62
N GLY A 177 13.39 -12.57 1.42
CA GLY A 177 14.38 -13.61 1.21
C GLY A 177 15.49 -13.19 0.26
N ASN A 178 16.59 -13.92 0.32
CA ASN A 178 17.76 -13.68 -0.51
C ASN A 178 18.50 -14.99 -0.83
N ASN A 179 19.16 -15.02 -1.99
CA ASN A 179 19.92 -16.17 -2.46
C ASN A 179 21.40 -16.16 -2.03
N GLN A 180 21.81 -15.19 -1.20
CA GLN A 180 23.20 -15.02 -0.73
C GLN A 180 23.42 -15.62 0.67
N GLY A 181 22.40 -16.26 1.26
CA GLY A 181 22.49 -16.79 2.62
C GLY A 181 22.61 -15.72 3.71
N ILE A 182 22.24 -14.47 3.42
CA ILE A 182 22.28 -13.35 4.35
C ILE A 182 21.17 -13.50 5.40
N ASP A 183 21.53 -13.35 6.67
CA ASP A 183 20.56 -13.35 7.77
C ASP A 183 19.97 -11.94 7.98
N PHE A 184 18.90 -11.63 7.24
CA PHE A 184 18.25 -10.33 7.24
C PHE A 184 17.54 -10.04 8.57
N GLU A 185 17.56 -8.80 9.04
CA GLU A 185 16.69 -8.32 10.12
C GLU A 185 15.84 -7.14 9.63
N PHE A 186 14.59 -7.09 10.08
CA PHE A 186 13.68 -6.01 9.72
C PHE A 186 14.07 -4.68 10.40
N PRO A 187 13.77 -3.53 9.75
CA PRO A 187 14.11 -2.22 10.29
C PRO A 187 13.47 -2.02 11.68
N LYS A 188 14.14 -1.22 12.51
CA LYS A 188 13.60 -0.81 13.81
C LYS A 188 12.52 0.27 13.62
N PRO A 189 11.48 0.29 14.48
CA PRO A 189 10.51 1.40 14.54
C PRO A 189 11.18 2.77 14.70
N PHE A 190 10.57 3.80 14.14
CA PHE A 190 10.92 5.19 14.43
C PHE A 190 10.41 5.59 15.82
N ASP A 191 11.01 6.64 16.39
CA ASP A 191 10.68 7.19 17.70
C ASP A 191 9.50 8.19 17.66
N TYR A 192 8.92 8.42 16.47
CA TYR A 192 7.79 9.32 16.27
C TYR A 192 6.65 8.65 15.50
N LYS A 193 5.46 9.23 15.61
CA LYS A 193 4.27 8.86 14.82
C LYS A 193 3.67 10.10 14.19
N VAL A 194 3.02 9.93 13.04
CA VAL A 194 2.35 11.02 12.34
C VAL A 194 0.85 10.93 12.58
N SER A 195 0.24 12.04 13.00
CA SER A 195 -1.19 12.15 13.23
C SER A 195 -1.97 12.47 11.95
N VAL A 196 -3.30 12.31 11.98
CA VAL A 196 -4.17 12.71 10.87
C VAL A 196 -4.03 14.22 10.59
N GLU A 197 -4.00 15.07 11.61
CA GLU A 197 -3.84 16.52 11.45
C GLU A 197 -2.53 16.88 10.76
N GLU A 198 -1.42 16.25 11.15
CA GLU A 198 -0.14 16.45 10.46
C GLU A 198 -0.20 15.98 9.01
N ALA A 199 -0.99 14.96 8.70
CA ALA A 199 -1.08 14.39 7.36
C ALA A 199 -1.94 15.20 6.40
N ILE A 200 -3.09 15.71 6.85
CA ILE A 200 -4.10 16.33 5.96
C ILE A 200 -4.47 17.76 6.34
N GLY A 201 -3.95 18.32 7.43
CA GLY A 201 -4.37 19.63 7.96
C GLY A 201 -3.99 20.86 7.12
N ASP A 202 -3.15 20.71 6.08
CA ASP A 202 -2.83 21.74 5.08
C ASP A 202 -3.59 21.54 3.74
N LEU A 203 -4.41 20.49 3.62
CA LEU A 203 -5.21 20.26 2.43
C LEU A 203 -6.42 21.22 2.36
N PRO A 204 -6.98 21.44 1.15
CA PRO A 204 -8.17 22.28 0.96
C PRO A 204 -9.39 21.81 1.76
N VAL A 205 -10.23 22.76 2.15
CA VAL A 205 -11.60 22.46 2.62
C VAL A 205 -12.43 22.02 1.43
N LEU A 206 -13.19 20.94 1.59
CA LEU A 206 -14.00 20.34 0.53
C LEU A 206 -15.41 20.06 1.04
N HIS A 207 -16.35 19.94 0.12
CA HIS A 207 -17.74 19.60 0.38
C HIS A 207 -18.09 18.21 -0.17
N ASN A 208 -19.25 17.71 0.24
CA ASN A 208 -19.76 16.43 -0.22
C ASN A 208 -20.02 16.44 -1.73
N GLY A 209 -19.35 15.54 -2.46
CA GLY A 209 -19.49 15.42 -3.91
C GLY A 209 -18.56 16.31 -4.73
N ASP A 210 -17.64 17.05 -4.11
CA ASP A 210 -16.64 17.83 -4.83
C ASP A 210 -15.77 16.93 -5.71
N MET A 211 -15.60 17.30 -6.97
CA MET A 211 -14.78 16.61 -7.96
C MET A 211 -13.77 17.58 -8.57
N ILE A 212 -12.97 18.23 -7.71
CA ILE A 212 -12.07 19.31 -8.11
C ILE A 212 -10.66 18.76 -8.27
N ASP A 213 -10.09 18.86 -9.47
CA ASP A 213 -8.77 18.29 -9.72
C ASP A 213 -7.67 19.06 -9.00
N SER A 214 -7.64 20.39 -9.11
CA SER A 214 -6.61 21.21 -8.47
C SER A 214 -7.19 22.27 -7.54
N LEU A 215 -6.59 22.42 -6.36
CA LEU A 215 -6.84 23.50 -5.39
C LEU A 215 -5.53 23.90 -4.68
N PRO A 216 -5.39 25.17 -4.27
CA PRO A 216 -4.25 25.61 -3.46
C PRO A 216 -4.29 24.96 -2.07
N TYR A 217 -3.11 24.68 -1.50
CA TYR A 217 -3.00 24.29 -0.10
C TYR A 217 -3.45 25.42 0.82
N THR A 218 -3.98 25.08 2.00
CA THR A 218 -4.49 26.06 2.98
C THR A 218 -3.37 26.67 3.84
N LYS A 219 -2.22 26.00 3.92
CA LYS A 219 -1.03 26.44 4.66
C LYS A 219 0.16 26.60 3.72
N SER A 220 1.01 27.59 4.00
CA SER A 220 2.31 27.67 3.31
C SER A 220 3.16 26.44 3.61
N ILE A 221 4.18 26.18 2.78
CA ILE A 221 5.07 25.03 3.01
C ILE A 221 5.77 25.11 4.38
N LYS A 222 6.12 26.31 4.85
CA LYS A 222 6.82 26.53 6.12
C LYS A 222 5.92 26.28 7.35
N GLU A 223 4.63 26.52 7.21
CA GLU A 223 3.62 26.31 8.27
C GLU A 223 3.07 24.87 8.28
N SER A 224 3.37 24.09 7.24
CA SER A 224 2.93 22.71 7.12
C SER A 224 3.78 21.79 8.02
N SER A 225 3.20 20.68 8.46
CA SER A 225 3.94 19.67 9.23
C SER A 225 5.14 19.12 8.44
N PRO A 226 6.18 18.57 9.09
CA PRO A 226 7.29 17.92 8.39
C PRO A 226 6.82 16.83 7.41
N TYR A 227 5.78 16.09 7.77
CA TYR A 227 5.16 15.10 6.90
C TYR A 227 4.53 15.72 5.65
N ALA A 228 3.71 16.76 5.83
CA ALA A 228 3.07 17.45 4.71
C ALA A 228 4.11 18.10 3.78
N GLN A 229 5.18 18.67 4.35
CA GLN A 229 6.30 19.19 3.56
C GLN A 229 6.94 18.10 2.69
N GLN A 230 7.14 16.90 3.24
CA GLN A 230 7.66 15.76 2.50
C GLN A 230 6.70 15.32 1.37
N MET A 231 5.41 15.18 1.65
CA MET A 231 4.41 14.76 0.66
C MET A 231 4.26 15.79 -0.47
N ARG A 232 4.44 17.08 -0.16
CA ARG A 232 4.34 18.18 -1.14
C ARG A 232 5.59 18.37 -2.00
N LYS A 233 6.68 17.63 -1.79
CA LYS A 233 7.91 17.82 -2.56
C LYS A 233 7.65 17.68 -4.07
N GLY A 234 7.87 18.75 -4.82
CA GLY A 234 7.60 18.82 -6.25
C GLY A 234 6.14 19.11 -6.63
N SER A 235 5.29 19.47 -5.65
CA SER A 235 3.89 19.84 -5.84
C SER A 235 3.61 21.26 -5.32
N ILE A 236 2.97 22.07 -6.14
CA ILE A 236 2.59 23.47 -5.81
C ILE A 236 1.12 23.60 -5.39
N GLU A 237 0.30 22.61 -5.73
CA GLU A 237 -1.15 22.58 -5.52
C GLU A 237 -1.61 21.17 -5.15
N SER A 238 -2.71 21.05 -4.43
CA SER A 238 -3.31 19.76 -4.07
C SER A 238 -4.05 19.20 -5.27
N LYS A 239 -3.72 17.96 -5.71
CA LYS A 239 -4.34 17.30 -6.86
C LYS A 239 -5.29 16.16 -6.49
N GLN A 240 -6.31 15.93 -7.31
CA GLN A 240 -7.34 14.90 -7.16
C GLN A 240 -8.15 15.01 -5.85
N ASN A 241 -8.69 16.20 -5.59
CA ASN A 241 -9.51 16.51 -4.40
C ASN A 241 -10.95 15.99 -4.56
N PHE A 242 -11.09 14.70 -4.83
CA PHE A 242 -12.37 14.08 -5.17
C PHE A 242 -13.05 13.46 -3.96
N VAL A 243 -14.25 13.90 -3.64
CA VAL A 243 -15.09 13.43 -2.54
C VAL A 243 -16.30 12.70 -3.12
N SER A 244 -16.53 11.46 -2.70
CA SER A 244 -17.74 10.73 -3.11
C SER A 244 -19.00 11.45 -2.63
N LYS A 245 -19.97 11.64 -3.52
CA LYS A 245 -21.28 12.20 -3.17
C LYS A 245 -22.09 11.20 -2.33
N SER A 246 -22.29 11.55 -1.07
CA SER A 246 -23.23 10.90 -0.16
C SER A 246 -24.63 11.50 -0.28
N ASN A 247 -25.66 10.72 0.05
CA ASN A 247 -27.04 11.21 0.09
C ASN A 247 -27.34 12.00 1.38
N ASP A 248 -28.46 12.72 1.40
CA ASP A 248 -28.82 13.62 2.49
C ASP A 248 -28.95 12.91 3.84
N LEU A 249 -29.48 11.68 3.86
CA LEU A 249 -29.58 10.88 5.08
C LEU A 249 -28.20 10.56 5.66
N VAL A 250 -27.22 10.19 4.82
CA VAL A 250 -25.83 9.96 5.21
C VAL A 250 -25.20 11.26 5.75
N MET A 251 -25.46 12.39 5.09
CA MET A 251 -24.98 13.70 5.53
C MET A 251 -25.56 14.10 6.90
N GLN A 252 -26.84 13.83 7.14
CA GLN A 252 -27.46 14.05 8.45
C GLN A 252 -26.80 13.19 9.54
N ARG A 253 -26.42 11.95 9.24
CA ARG A 253 -25.73 11.06 10.19
C ARG A 253 -24.36 11.59 10.60
N TYR A 254 -23.59 12.13 9.65
CA TYR A 254 -22.24 12.64 9.92
C TYR A 254 -22.21 13.68 11.05
N LYS A 255 -23.25 14.53 11.12
CA LYS A 255 -23.38 15.60 12.14
C LYS A 255 -23.41 15.11 13.58
N TYR A 256 -23.80 13.85 13.83
CA TYR A 256 -23.89 13.28 15.17
C TYR A 256 -22.64 12.57 15.63
N ILE A 257 -21.67 12.37 14.74
CA ILE A 257 -20.51 11.54 14.99
C ILE A 257 -19.35 12.47 15.35
N GLY A 258 -18.89 12.45 16.59
CA GLY A 258 -17.68 13.13 17.04
C GLY A 258 -16.40 12.41 16.65
N GLN A 259 -15.24 13.03 16.88
CA GLN A 259 -13.95 12.42 16.52
C GLN A 259 -13.71 11.10 17.25
N GLY A 260 -13.40 10.05 16.48
CA GLY A 260 -13.20 8.71 16.99
C GLY A 260 -14.49 7.95 17.31
N GLU A 261 -15.66 8.56 17.18
CA GLU A 261 -16.94 7.87 17.25
C GLU A 261 -17.25 7.19 15.92
N ASN A 262 -18.34 6.42 15.90
CA ASN A 262 -18.80 5.67 14.73
C ASN A 262 -20.32 5.68 14.66
N TRP A 263 -20.89 4.76 13.88
CA TRP A 263 -22.34 4.62 13.70
C TRP A 263 -23.17 4.57 15.00
N ARG A 264 -22.58 4.17 16.13
CA ARG A 264 -23.26 4.09 17.44
C ARG A 264 -23.68 5.46 17.99
N ALA A 265 -23.04 6.54 17.56
CA ALA A 265 -23.42 7.90 17.95
C ALA A 265 -24.65 8.42 17.18
N ILE A 266 -25.06 7.74 16.11
CA ILE A 266 -26.17 8.16 15.27
C ILE A 266 -27.50 7.85 15.98
N PRO A 267 -28.44 8.81 16.07
CA PRO A 267 -29.79 8.57 16.58
C PRO A 267 -30.51 7.43 15.87
N GLU A 268 -31.28 6.66 16.62
CA GLU A 268 -32.02 5.51 16.09
C GLU A 268 -32.97 5.87 14.94
N SER A 269 -33.61 7.04 15.00
CA SER A 269 -34.49 7.56 13.95
C SER A 269 -33.80 7.64 12.59
N LEU A 270 -32.50 7.95 12.57
CA LEU A 270 -31.68 8.07 11.37
C LEU A 270 -31.06 6.75 10.93
N MET A 271 -31.22 5.66 11.67
CA MET A 271 -30.66 4.33 11.35
C MET A 271 -31.73 3.29 11.00
N ARG A 272 -32.99 3.69 10.84
CA ARG A 272 -34.14 2.79 10.58
C ARG A 272 -34.03 1.93 9.32
N ASN A 273 -33.22 2.33 8.34
CA ASN A 273 -33.00 1.57 7.11
C ASN A 273 -31.97 0.44 7.27
N TYR A 274 -31.31 0.29 8.42
CA TYR A 274 -30.45 -0.86 8.71
C TYR A 274 -31.30 -1.96 9.34
N SER A 275 -31.47 -3.06 8.62
CA SER A 275 -32.32 -4.19 9.02
C SER A 275 -31.87 -4.87 10.32
N ASP A 276 -30.57 -4.89 10.59
CA ASP A 276 -30.01 -5.37 11.86
C ASP A 276 -28.72 -4.62 12.20
N LYS A 277 -28.78 -3.79 13.24
CA LYS A 277 -27.66 -2.95 13.70
C LYS A 277 -26.55 -3.75 14.37
N THR A 278 -26.84 -4.94 14.90
CA THR A 278 -25.84 -5.79 15.56
C THR A 278 -24.79 -6.30 14.58
N ARG A 279 -25.15 -6.41 13.29
CA ARG A 279 -24.25 -6.73 12.18
C ARG A 279 -23.42 -5.54 11.69
N CYS A 280 -23.65 -4.34 12.21
CA CYS A 280 -22.91 -3.15 11.80
C CYS A 280 -21.52 -3.11 12.46
N HIS A 281 -20.49 -3.34 11.65
CA HIS A 281 -19.10 -3.35 12.12
C HIS A 281 -18.68 -2.00 12.73
N SER A 282 -17.78 -2.02 13.73
CA SER A 282 -17.32 -0.83 14.44
C SER A 282 -16.59 0.20 13.56
N GLY A 283 -16.13 -0.23 12.38
CA GLY A 283 -15.48 0.62 11.38
C GLY A 283 -16.44 1.39 10.46
N ILE A 284 -17.75 1.13 10.52
CA ILE A 284 -18.73 1.86 9.71
C ILE A 284 -18.99 3.25 10.32
N TYR A 285 -19.04 4.29 9.49
CA TYR A 285 -19.23 5.69 9.91
C TYR A 285 -18.16 6.20 10.88
N LYS A 286 -16.95 5.65 10.84
CA LYS A 286 -15.88 6.06 11.75
C LYS A 286 -15.42 7.48 11.39
N ARG A 287 -15.48 8.43 12.34
CA ARG A 287 -14.80 9.72 12.18
C ARG A 287 -13.36 9.63 12.66
N LEU A 288 -12.43 10.13 11.86
CA LEU A 288 -11.03 10.15 12.24
C LEU A 288 -10.79 11.05 13.46
N LYS A 289 -9.82 10.66 14.30
CA LYS A 289 -9.29 11.53 15.35
C LYS A 289 -8.09 12.28 14.77
N ALA A 290 -8.08 13.59 14.91
CA ALA A 290 -7.06 14.45 14.32
C ALA A 290 -5.68 14.23 14.95
N ASN A 291 -5.62 14.00 16.26
CA ASN A 291 -4.38 13.94 17.04
C ASN A 291 -3.72 12.55 17.12
N CYS A 292 -4.15 11.57 16.32
CA CYS A 292 -3.53 10.25 16.27
C CYS A 292 -3.49 9.71 14.84
N PRO A 293 -2.70 8.66 14.56
CA PRO A 293 -2.73 8.00 13.25
C PRO A 293 -4.15 7.50 12.91
N SER A 294 -4.48 7.47 11.62
CA SER A 294 -5.81 7.03 11.15
C SER A 294 -6.04 5.54 11.41
N VAL A 295 -7.31 5.12 11.34
CA VAL A 295 -7.63 3.70 11.13
C VAL A 295 -7.23 3.27 9.71
N VAL A 296 -7.26 1.96 9.44
CA VAL A 296 -6.88 1.40 8.13
C VAL A 296 -7.67 2.04 6.99
N ILE A 297 -6.95 2.59 6.01
CA ILE A 297 -7.47 3.08 4.74
C ILE A 297 -7.54 1.88 3.78
N SER A 298 -8.67 1.18 3.79
CA SER A 298 -8.97 0.10 2.85
C SER A 298 -10.17 0.49 2.01
N ASN A 299 -11.34 -0.06 2.29
CA ASN A 299 -12.60 0.30 1.63
C ASN A 299 -13.23 1.55 2.24
N TYR A 300 -12.47 2.65 2.35
CA TYR A 300 -12.85 3.84 3.11
C TYR A 300 -14.15 4.50 2.63
N ARG A 301 -14.52 4.33 1.36
CA ARG A 301 -15.85 4.70 0.85
C ARG A 301 -16.95 3.81 1.43
N LYS A 302 -16.82 2.47 1.35
CA LYS A 302 -17.85 1.54 1.84
C LYS A 302 -18.01 1.62 3.36
N SER A 303 -16.92 1.85 4.08
CA SER A 303 -16.96 2.08 5.53
C SER A 303 -17.43 3.49 5.89
N MET A 304 -17.60 4.39 4.92
CA MET A 304 -17.97 5.79 5.13
C MET A 304 -17.05 6.47 6.15
N LEU A 305 -15.74 6.36 5.93
CA LEU A 305 -14.74 6.98 6.78
C LEU A 305 -14.82 8.51 6.66
N ILE A 306 -14.96 9.19 7.79
CA ILE A 306 -15.34 10.61 7.87
C ILE A 306 -14.12 11.47 8.20
N HIS A 307 -14.01 12.61 7.53
CA HIS A 307 -13.00 13.64 7.81
C HIS A 307 -13.07 14.08 9.30
N PRO A 308 -11.94 14.37 9.98
CA PRO A 308 -11.92 14.69 11.41
C PRO A 308 -12.77 15.91 11.80
N TYR A 309 -12.92 16.87 10.90
CA TYR A 309 -13.63 18.15 11.17
C TYR A 309 -14.79 18.46 10.23
N GLN A 310 -14.88 17.79 9.08
CA GLN A 310 -15.82 18.15 8.01
C GLN A 310 -16.86 17.03 7.90
N ASP A 311 -18.14 17.37 7.72
CA ASP A 311 -19.23 16.40 7.62
C ASP A 311 -19.28 15.76 6.23
N ARG A 312 -18.22 15.07 5.84
CA ARG A 312 -18.08 14.36 4.57
C ARG A 312 -17.13 13.18 4.69
N GLY A 313 -17.20 12.29 3.71
CA GLY A 313 -16.18 11.26 3.52
C GLY A 313 -14.81 11.86 3.19
N LEU A 314 -13.77 11.04 3.35
CA LEU A 314 -12.42 11.42 2.91
C LEU A 314 -12.36 11.62 1.39
N SER A 315 -11.58 12.59 0.96
CA SER A 315 -11.22 12.77 -0.44
C SER A 315 -10.17 11.73 -0.89
N VAL A 316 -10.02 11.58 -2.20
CA VAL A 316 -8.96 10.75 -2.80
C VAL A 316 -7.58 11.20 -2.33
N ARG A 317 -7.28 12.51 -2.35
CA ARG A 317 -6.00 13.06 -1.90
C ARG A 317 -5.76 12.84 -0.40
N GLU A 318 -6.78 13.02 0.44
CA GLU A 318 -6.67 12.75 1.89
C GLU A 318 -6.35 11.27 2.15
N ALA A 319 -7.04 10.35 1.47
CA ALA A 319 -6.79 8.92 1.60
C ALA A 319 -5.40 8.53 1.07
N ALA A 320 -4.94 9.14 -0.03
CA ALA A 320 -3.61 8.93 -0.58
C ALA A 320 -2.52 9.41 0.39
N ARG A 321 -2.67 10.60 0.97
CA ARG A 321 -1.76 11.09 2.02
C ARG A 321 -1.80 10.22 3.26
N LEU A 322 -2.95 9.69 3.68
CA LEU A 322 -3.01 8.77 4.81
C LEU A 322 -2.35 7.41 4.52
N GLN A 323 -2.16 7.08 3.24
CA GLN A 323 -1.36 5.94 2.77
C GLN A 323 0.09 6.33 2.46
N SER A 324 0.54 7.57 2.71
CA SER A 324 1.88 8.08 2.42
C SER A 324 2.30 8.16 0.95
N PHE A 325 1.33 8.38 0.06
CA PHE A 325 1.62 8.79 -1.30
C PHE A 325 1.96 10.28 -1.37
N PRO A 326 3.00 10.67 -2.12
CA PRO A 326 3.30 12.08 -2.37
C PRO A 326 2.21 12.74 -3.21
N ASP A 327 2.11 14.06 -3.12
CA ASP A 327 1.08 14.86 -3.80
C ASP A 327 1.27 14.92 -5.32
N THR A 328 2.47 14.60 -5.79
CA THR A 328 2.79 14.42 -7.20
C THR A 328 2.31 13.08 -7.76
N PHE A 329 1.92 12.13 -6.92
CA PHE A 329 1.41 10.83 -7.35
C PHE A 329 -0.03 10.96 -7.86
N ILE A 330 -0.28 10.54 -9.10
CA ILE A 330 -1.58 10.68 -9.77
C ILE A 330 -2.17 9.30 -10.07
N PHE A 331 -3.40 9.07 -9.60
CA PHE A 331 -4.13 7.85 -9.89
C PHE A 331 -4.99 8.00 -11.15
N GLN A 332 -5.05 6.94 -11.96
CA GLN A 332 -5.78 6.87 -13.22
C GLN A 332 -7.00 5.96 -13.10
N GLY A 333 -8.02 6.25 -13.91
CA GLY A 333 -9.26 5.48 -14.01
C GLY A 333 -10.46 6.12 -13.31
N PRO A 334 -11.61 5.42 -13.31
CA PRO A 334 -12.82 5.90 -12.64
C PRO A 334 -12.60 6.14 -11.15
N HIS A 335 -13.32 7.10 -10.56
CA HIS A 335 -13.23 7.45 -9.14
C HIS A 335 -13.22 6.23 -8.20
N MET A 336 -14.13 5.27 -8.45
CA MET A 336 -14.21 4.04 -7.67
C MET A 336 -12.95 3.16 -7.78
N SER A 337 -12.33 3.10 -8.96
CA SER A 337 -11.08 2.38 -9.17
C SER A 337 -9.93 3.06 -8.43
N ILE A 338 -9.85 4.39 -8.47
CA ILE A 338 -8.83 5.17 -7.73
C ILE A 338 -8.92 4.88 -6.22
N GLN A 339 -10.14 4.90 -5.66
CA GLN A 339 -10.34 4.59 -4.24
C GLN A 339 -9.87 3.17 -3.89
N GLN A 340 -10.13 2.19 -4.77
CA GLN A 340 -9.68 0.81 -4.59
C GLN A 340 -8.15 0.69 -4.68
N GLN A 341 -7.51 1.38 -5.63
CA GLN A 341 -6.06 1.40 -5.78
C GLN A 341 -5.38 1.90 -4.50
N ILE A 342 -5.87 3.01 -3.93
CA ILE A 342 -5.37 3.57 -2.66
C ILE A 342 -5.61 2.59 -1.51
N GLY A 343 -6.79 1.98 -1.42
CA GLY A 343 -7.13 1.04 -0.35
C GLY A 343 -6.28 -0.25 -0.36
N ASN A 344 -5.94 -0.72 -1.56
CA ASN A 344 -5.14 -1.94 -1.76
C ASN A 344 -3.65 -1.70 -1.54
N ALA A 345 -3.15 -0.50 -1.82
CA ALA A 345 -1.74 -0.20 -1.79
C ALA A 345 -1.06 -0.51 -0.44
N VAL A 346 0.20 -0.91 -0.54
CA VAL A 346 1.19 -0.84 0.52
C VAL A 346 1.59 0.63 0.71
N PRO A 347 1.63 1.16 1.94
CA PRO A 347 2.11 2.52 2.15
C PRO A 347 3.56 2.71 1.66
N PRO A 348 3.87 3.71 0.81
CA PRO A 348 5.21 3.92 0.29
C PRO A 348 6.29 4.11 1.38
N LEU A 349 6.00 4.80 2.49
CA LEU A 349 7.01 4.97 3.55
C LEU A 349 7.33 3.67 4.30
N LEU A 350 6.33 2.80 4.50
CA LEU A 350 6.55 1.48 5.09
C LEU A 350 7.41 0.60 4.16
N SER A 351 7.07 0.60 2.87
CA SER A 351 7.88 -0.09 1.86
C SER A 351 9.31 0.46 1.83
N LYS A 352 9.48 1.78 1.82
CA LYS A 352 10.79 2.44 1.83
C LYS A 352 11.66 1.98 2.99
N ALA A 353 11.10 1.85 4.20
CA ALA A 353 11.84 1.40 5.38
C ALA A 353 12.40 -0.02 5.19
N VAL A 354 11.57 -0.95 4.67
CA VAL A 354 12.00 -2.33 4.39
C VAL A 354 13.06 -2.36 3.28
N MET A 355 12.84 -1.62 2.19
CA MET A 355 13.74 -1.60 1.04
C MET A 355 15.09 -0.95 1.38
N ALA A 356 15.10 0.11 2.19
CA ALA A 356 16.33 0.74 2.68
C ALA A 356 17.15 -0.22 3.54
N GLN A 357 16.51 -1.01 4.40
CA GLN A 357 17.20 -2.04 5.19
C GLN A 357 17.85 -3.10 4.31
N ILE A 358 17.14 -3.56 3.27
CA ILE A 358 17.69 -4.53 2.29
C ILE A 358 18.94 -3.96 1.60
N LEU A 359 18.88 -2.70 1.19
CA LEU A 359 20.01 -2.02 0.55
C LEU A 359 21.23 -1.89 1.46
N GLU A 360 21.03 -1.67 2.75
CA GLU A 360 22.10 -1.62 3.75
C GLU A 360 22.80 -2.98 3.89
N TYR A 361 22.04 -4.06 4.04
CA TYR A 361 22.59 -5.43 4.10
C TYR A 361 23.36 -5.80 2.84
N ASP A 362 22.81 -5.51 1.66
CA ASP A 362 23.49 -5.77 0.38
C ASP A 362 24.78 -4.95 0.24
N SER A 363 24.80 -3.70 0.71
CA SER A 363 26.01 -2.86 0.62
C SER A 363 27.12 -3.28 1.59
N SER A 364 26.76 -3.84 2.74
CA SER A 364 27.71 -4.39 3.71
C SER A 364 28.31 -5.71 3.24
N TYR A 365 27.51 -6.57 2.59
CA TYR A 365 27.97 -7.85 2.06
C TYR A 365 28.99 -7.70 0.93
N ASN A 366 28.81 -6.72 0.02
CA ASN A 366 29.76 -6.50 -1.08
C ASN A 366 31.09 -5.82 -0.66
N LYS A 367 31.29 -5.53 0.64
CA LYS A 367 32.54 -4.96 1.19
C LYS A 367 33.46 -6.01 1.82
N GLU A 368 32.93 -7.20 2.10
CA GLU A 368 33.67 -8.39 2.51
C GLU A 368 34.07 -9.20 1.27
#